data_AF-A0A1A8E313-F1
#
_entry.id   AF-A0A1A8E313-F1
#
_cell.length_a   1.000
_cell.length_b   1.000
_cell.length_c   1.000
_cell.angle_alpha   90.00
_cell.angle_beta   90.00
_cell.angle_gamma   90.00
#
_symmetry.space_group_name_H-M   'P 1'
#
loop_
_entity.id
_entity.type
_entity.pdbx_description
1 polymer ?
#
loop_
_entity_poly.entity_id
_entity_poly.type
_entity_poly.pdbx_seq_one_letter_code
_entity_poly.pdbx_strand_id
1 'polypeptide(L)'
;DYGLLMKQAASIPSVSLRPLEGAAAVATSSRSCDGAALSALLSLSSSWKKPGATLKGRCVLVSRTKFEVDISYNVDVIAAFKQTPSKSYDLATRKWSFSLEDYGKLMDLLSGITAVEVEPLPRAVIQVFSASFNGKEARSLAVPEADLSSIDPILTSSLMPFQKEGVNFAVSKQGRLLLADDMGLGKTLQAICIAAYYRNEWPILVVAPSSVRFTWAEAFRRWLPSLSPDSINVVVKASDDMRCGLVNIISYDLLSRMSQKQQAGTLFNVLIMDESHFLKNMKTARCKAALPLLKAAKRVILLSGTPAMSRPSELYTQILAVKPSLFPRLHEFGVRYCDAHQNDWGWDYSGSSNLGELKLLLEECLMLRRLKSDVLSQLPAKQRKVVTMTLDGISSRTKTALTAAAKELTRCHQSKTEEKEAL
;
A
#
# COMPACT_ATOMS: atom_id res chain seq x y z
N ASP A 1 -27.83 2.73 22.81
CA ASP A 1 -26.70 2.00 23.40
C ASP A 1 -26.86 0.49 23.18
N TYR A 2 -26.73 0.04 21.92
CA TYR A 2 -27.02 -1.34 21.51
C TYR A 2 -26.06 -2.36 22.15
N GLY A 3 -24.80 -1.97 22.36
CA GLY A 3 -23.79 -2.83 22.96
C GLY A 3 -24.06 -3.14 24.44
N LEU A 4 -24.55 -2.15 25.21
CA LEU A 4 -24.88 -2.35 26.62
C LEU A 4 -26.09 -3.28 26.78
N LEU A 5 -27.09 -3.11 25.91
CA LEU A 5 -28.31 -3.93 25.91
C LEU A 5 -28.03 -5.39 25.54
N MET A 6 -27.18 -5.65 24.54
CA MET A 6 -26.79 -7.02 24.17
C MET A 6 -25.97 -7.72 25.26
N LYS A 7 -25.13 -6.97 26.00
CA LYS A 7 -24.37 -7.50 27.15
C LYS A 7 -25.28 -7.90 28.30
N GLN A 8 -26.27 -7.07 28.63
CA GLN A 8 -27.22 -7.37 29.70
C GLN A 8 -28.17 -8.53 29.31
N ALA A 9 -28.63 -8.59 28.06
CA ALA A 9 -29.45 -9.70 27.59
C ALA A 9 -28.70 -11.04 27.60
N ALA A 10 -27.39 -11.05 27.30
CA ALA A 10 -26.57 -12.26 27.35
C ALA A 10 -26.36 -12.83 28.76
N SER A 11 -26.64 -12.06 29.82
CA SER A 11 -26.58 -12.55 31.21
C SER A 11 -27.84 -13.29 31.68
N ILE A 12 -28.88 -13.40 30.83
CA ILE A 12 -30.13 -14.09 31.15
C ILE A 12 -30.13 -15.47 30.46
N PRO A 13 -30.05 -16.60 31.20
CA PRO A 13 -29.86 -17.93 30.61
C PRO A 13 -30.99 -18.41 29.68
N SER A 14 -32.18 -17.81 29.80
CA SER A 14 -33.40 -18.22 29.09
C SER A 14 -33.71 -17.40 27.83
N VAL A 15 -32.87 -16.43 27.47
CA VAL A 15 -33.14 -15.51 26.35
C VAL A 15 -32.00 -15.55 25.33
N SER A 16 -32.31 -15.91 24.08
CA SER A 16 -31.39 -15.82 22.94
C SER A 16 -31.88 -14.73 21.98
N LEU A 17 -31.14 -13.62 21.88
CA LEU A 17 -31.44 -12.55 20.93
C LEU A 17 -30.57 -12.70 19.68
N ARG A 18 -31.21 -12.70 18.51
CA ARG A 18 -30.51 -12.61 17.23
C ARG A 18 -30.05 -11.17 17.00
N PRO A 19 -28.78 -10.92 16.63
CA PRO A 19 -28.31 -9.57 16.31
C PRO A 19 -29.03 -8.98 15.09
N LEU A 20 -29.17 -7.66 15.05
CA LEU A 20 -29.68 -6.95 13.88
C LEU A 20 -28.76 -7.18 12.66
N GLU A 21 -29.32 -7.61 11.53
CA GLU A 21 -28.58 -7.76 10.28
C GLU A 21 -27.94 -6.43 9.88
N GLY A 22 -26.61 -6.43 9.71
CA GLY A 22 -25.81 -5.25 9.37
C GLY A 22 -24.91 -4.71 10.48
N ALA A 23 -25.03 -5.20 11.73
CA ALA A 23 -24.13 -4.87 12.83
C ALA A 23 -23.13 -6.00 13.16
N ALA A 24 -22.76 -6.81 12.15
CA ALA A 24 -21.68 -7.78 12.27
C ALA A 24 -20.34 -7.04 12.32
N ALA A 25 -19.90 -6.74 13.54
CA ALA A 25 -18.49 -6.68 13.84
C ALA A 25 -17.81 -7.90 13.20
N VAL A 26 -16.65 -7.66 12.60
CA VAL A 26 -15.73 -8.65 12.03
C VAL A 26 -15.51 -9.78 13.02
N ALA A 27 -16.37 -10.79 12.94
CA ALA A 27 -16.23 -12.06 13.65
C ALA A 27 -15.82 -13.07 12.60
N THR A 28 -14.53 -13.01 12.22
CA THR A 28 -13.85 -14.18 11.69
C THR A 28 -13.97 -15.29 12.72
N SER A 29 -14.81 -16.28 12.42
CA SER A 29 -14.93 -17.52 13.16
C SER A 29 -13.65 -18.35 12.98
N SER A 30 -12.60 -17.98 13.70
CA SER A 30 -11.45 -18.83 13.99
C SER A 30 -10.77 -18.41 15.30
N ARG A 31 -11.03 -19.20 16.35
CA ARG A 31 -10.14 -19.52 17.49
C ARG A 31 -9.89 -18.43 18.54
N SER A 32 -10.58 -18.58 19.68
CA SER A 32 -10.29 -17.89 20.96
C SER A 32 -8.83 -18.04 21.45
N CYS A 33 -8.10 -19.07 20.99
CA CYS A 33 -6.70 -19.32 21.36
C CYS A 33 -5.69 -18.46 20.57
N ASP A 34 -5.97 -18.14 19.29
CA ASP A 34 -5.07 -17.33 18.46
C ASP A 34 -5.05 -15.85 18.95
N GLY A 35 -6.15 -15.38 19.55
CA GLY A 35 -6.27 -14.03 20.09
C GLY A 35 -5.46 -13.80 21.37
N ALA A 36 -5.36 -14.80 22.26
CA ALA A 36 -4.62 -14.67 23.52
C ALA A 36 -3.10 -14.58 23.27
N ALA A 37 -2.56 -15.44 22.38
CA ALA A 37 -1.15 -15.40 21.99
C ALA A 37 -0.78 -14.06 21.32
N LEU A 38 -1.63 -13.57 20.40
CA LEU A 38 -1.43 -12.27 19.77
C LEU A 38 -1.49 -11.12 20.78
N SER A 39 -2.40 -11.18 21.75
CA SER A 39 -2.51 -10.18 22.82
C SER A 39 -1.26 -10.15 23.70
N ALA A 40 -0.69 -11.32 24.02
CA ALA A 40 0.57 -11.41 24.76
C ALA A 40 1.73 -10.76 23.98
N LEU A 41 1.88 -11.08 22.68
CA LEU A 41 2.90 -10.45 21.82
C LEU A 41 2.70 -8.92 21.71
N LEU A 42 1.46 -8.46 21.60
CA LEU A 42 1.16 -7.03 21.57
C LEU A 42 1.45 -6.34 22.91
N SER A 43 1.38 -7.05 24.05
CA SER A 43 1.73 -6.48 25.36
C SER A 43 3.24 -6.19 25.48
N LEU A 44 4.09 -6.99 24.82
CA LEU A 44 5.53 -6.76 24.75
C LEU A 44 5.87 -5.41 24.09
N SER A 45 5.02 -4.95 23.15
CA SER A 45 5.19 -3.65 22.49
C SER A 45 4.96 -2.43 23.39
N SER A 46 4.30 -2.60 24.54
CA SER A 46 3.93 -1.49 25.44
C SER A 46 4.83 -1.32 26.66
N SER A 47 5.48 -2.37 27.15
CA SER A 47 6.19 -2.38 28.45
C SER A 47 7.69 -2.69 28.35
N TRP A 48 8.35 -2.24 27.28
CA TRP A 48 9.77 -2.54 27.03
C TRP A 48 10.74 -1.48 27.52
N LYS A 49 10.26 -0.25 27.78
CA LYS A 49 11.13 0.87 28.17
C LYS A 49 11.69 0.66 29.57
N LYS A 50 13.03 0.65 29.67
CA LYS A 50 13.76 0.51 30.93
C LYS A 50 14.59 1.78 31.19
N PRO A 51 14.04 2.77 31.90
CA PRO A 51 14.79 3.98 32.23
C PRO A 51 15.96 3.60 33.15
N GLY A 52 17.19 3.62 32.60
CA GLY A 52 18.41 3.21 33.29
C GLY A 52 19.23 2.12 32.60
N ALA A 53 18.73 1.53 31.50
CA ALA A 53 19.51 0.60 30.69
C ALA A 53 20.71 1.31 30.02
N THR A 54 21.88 0.68 30.10
CA THR A 54 23.13 1.20 29.52
C THR A 54 23.25 0.85 28.04
N LEU A 55 22.60 -0.24 27.61
CA LEU A 55 22.65 -0.76 26.26
C LEU A 55 21.26 -0.72 25.63
N LYS A 56 21.17 -0.16 24.41
CA LYS A 56 19.93 -0.10 23.63
C LYS A 56 20.06 -0.92 22.35
N GLY A 57 19.05 -1.71 22.07
CA GLY A 57 18.91 -2.46 20.82
C GLY A 57 17.51 -2.34 20.24
N ARG A 58 17.32 -2.89 19.04
CA ARG A 58 16.01 -2.93 18.38
C ARG A 58 15.83 -4.20 17.57
N CYS A 59 14.60 -4.71 17.54
CA CYS A 59 14.21 -5.81 16.68
C CYS A 59 13.74 -5.25 15.33
N VAL A 60 14.19 -5.83 14.21
CA VAL A 60 13.81 -5.42 12.84
C VAL A 60 13.41 -6.64 12.03
N LEU A 61 12.30 -6.57 11.30
CA LEU A 61 11.89 -7.66 10.40
C LEU A 61 12.78 -7.69 9.15
N VAL A 62 13.29 -8.87 8.80
CA VAL A 62 14.20 -9.04 7.65
C VAL A 62 13.63 -9.96 6.58
N SER A 63 12.78 -10.92 6.97
CA SER A 63 12.00 -11.72 6.04
C SER A 63 10.61 -11.98 6.60
N ARG A 64 9.74 -12.64 5.82
CA ARG A 64 8.39 -13.04 6.25
C ARG A 64 8.38 -14.02 7.43
N THR A 65 9.53 -14.61 7.75
CA THR A 65 9.70 -15.64 8.79
C THR A 65 10.82 -15.31 9.78
N LYS A 66 11.67 -14.31 9.51
CA LYS A 66 12.84 -14.00 10.34
C LYS A 66 12.90 -12.52 10.72
N PHE A 67 13.41 -12.27 11.92
CA PHE A 67 13.75 -10.93 12.41
C PHE A 67 15.19 -10.89 12.91
N GLU A 68 15.77 -9.71 12.95
CA GLU A 68 17.11 -9.44 13.47
C GLU A 68 17.03 -8.61 14.76
N VAL A 69 18.02 -8.78 15.62
CA VAL A 69 18.23 -7.92 16.80
C VAL A 69 19.49 -7.09 16.59
N ASP A 70 19.30 -5.79 16.36
CA ASP A 70 20.34 -4.79 16.16
C ASP A 70 20.74 -4.20 17.51
N ILE A 71 21.87 -4.64 18.06
CA ILE A 71 22.33 -4.27 19.39
C ILE A 71 23.86 -4.35 19.48
N SER A 72 24.47 -3.46 20.26
CA SER A 72 25.91 -3.52 20.53
C SER A 72 26.29 -4.77 21.35
N TYR A 73 27.55 -5.18 21.24
CA TYR A 73 28.05 -6.39 21.89
C TYR A 73 27.87 -6.35 23.41
N ASN A 74 27.25 -7.39 23.96
CA ASN A 74 27.12 -7.63 25.39
C ASN A 74 27.09 -9.14 25.68
N VAL A 75 27.83 -9.58 26.71
CA VAL A 75 28.03 -11.01 27.00
C VAL A 75 26.71 -11.72 27.34
N ASP A 76 25.85 -11.09 28.16
CA ASP A 76 24.57 -11.66 28.59
C ASP A 76 23.58 -11.76 27.44
N VAL A 77 23.57 -10.75 26.55
CA VAL A 77 22.74 -10.76 25.34
C VAL A 77 23.16 -11.89 24.39
N ILE A 78 24.47 -12.07 24.18
CA ILE A 78 24.97 -13.17 23.36
C ILE A 78 24.67 -14.53 24.00
N ALA A 79 24.70 -14.64 25.33
CA ALA A 79 24.29 -15.85 26.03
C ALA A 79 22.80 -16.16 25.79
N ALA A 80 21.92 -15.17 25.85
CA ALA A 80 20.50 -15.32 25.51
C ALA A 80 20.28 -15.72 24.03
N PHE A 81 21.01 -15.09 23.11
CA PHE A 81 20.97 -15.45 21.68
C PHE A 81 21.39 -16.90 21.45
N LYS A 82 22.43 -17.37 22.16
CA LYS A 82 22.91 -18.76 22.05
C LYS A 82 21.92 -19.78 22.61
N GLN A 83 21.05 -19.41 23.54
CA GLN A 83 19.98 -20.28 24.07
C GLN A 83 18.81 -20.44 23.10
N THR A 84 18.66 -19.54 22.13
CA THR A 84 17.55 -19.57 21.17
C THR A 84 17.81 -20.60 20.06
N PRO A 85 16.88 -21.54 19.77
CA PRO A 85 17.09 -22.60 18.79
C PRO A 85 17.31 -22.09 17.36
N SER A 86 16.50 -21.13 16.90
CA SER A 86 16.53 -20.60 15.53
C SER A 86 17.64 -19.57 15.24
N LYS A 87 18.63 -19.46 16.12
CA LYS A 87 19.72 -18.48 15.99
C LYS A 87 20.49 -18.66 14.69
N SER A 88 20.77 -17.55 14.01
CA SER A 88 21.62 -17.51 12.84
C SER A 88 22.43 -16.22 12.87
N TYR A 89 23.76 -16.34 12.80
CA TYR A 89 24.67 -15.20 12.83
C TYR A 89 25.26 -14.97 11.45
N ASP A 90 25.12 -13.76 10.95
CA ASP A 90 25.72 -13.33 9.69
C ASP A 90 27.08 -12.68 9.94
N LEU A 91 28.14 -13.26 9.37
CA LEU A 91 29.51 -12.77 9.49
C LEU A 91 29.73 -11.43 8.75
N ALA A 92 29.00 -11.19 7.68
CA ALA A 92 29.15 -9.98 6.86
C ALA A 92 28.56 -8.76 7.56
N THR A 93 27.33 -8.89 8.06
CA THR A 93 26.62 -7.80 8.74
C THR A 93 26.88 -7.75 10.24
N ARG A 94 27.47 -8.82 10.83
CA ARG A 94 27.67 -9.02 12.27
C ARG A 94 26.38 -8.96 13.07
N LYS A 95 25.27 -9.43 12.49
CA LYS A 95 23.94 -9.41 13.09
C LYS A 95 23.43 -10.81 13.39
N TRP A 96 22.59 -10.88 14.42
CA TRP A 96 21.87 -12.09 14.79
C TRP A 96 20.45 -12.04 14.25
N SER A 97 20.04 -13.11 13.58
CA SER A 97 18.69 -13.34 13.09
C SER A 97 18.06 -14.57 13.74
N PHE A 98 16.74 -14.54 13.90
CA PHE A 98 15.94 -15.55 14.58
C PHE A 98 14.62 -15.77 13.83
N SER A 99 14.00 -16.93 14.02
CA SER A 99 12.63 -17.20 13.53
C SER A 99 11.61 -16.40 14.32
N LEU A 100 10.55 -15.92 13.67
CA LEU A 100 9.42 -15.25 14.33
C LEU A 100 8.74 -16.13 15.39
N GLU A 101 8.80 -17.46 15.26
CA GLU A 101 8.27 -18.41 16.24
C GLU A 101 8.95 -18.31 17.62
N ASP A 102 10.25 -18.00 17.63
CA ASP A 102 11.04 -17.87 18.86
C ASP A 102 11.00 -16.44 19.44
N TYR A 103 10.29 -15.51 18.78
CA TYR A 103 10.27 -14.10 19.17
C TYR A 103 9.81 -13.88 20.62
N GLY A 104 8.71 -14.51 21.04
CA GLY A 104 8.19 -14.37 22.41
C GLY A 104 9.21 -14.82 23.46
N LYS A 105 9.76 -16.02 23.29
CA LYS A 105 10.77 -16.59 24.20
C LYS A 105 12.03 -15.74 24.27
N LEU A 106 12.51 -15.23 23.13
CA LEU A 106 13.70 -14.39 23.09
C LEU A 106 13.47 -13.06 23.81
N MET A 107 12.30 -12.42 23.59
CA MET A 107 11.96 -11.18 24.29
C MET A 107 11.86 -11.38 25.80
N ASP A 108 11.34 -12.51 26.27
CA ASP A 108 11.30 -12.86 27.69
C ASP A 108 12.71 -12.99 28.28
N LEU A 109 13.63 -13.68 27.59
CA LEU A 109 15.03 -13.81 28.01
C LEU A 109 15.74 -12.43 28.08
N LEU A 110 15.54 -11.59 27.08
CA LEU A 110 16.13 -10.25 27.04
C LEU A 110 15.52 -9.31 28.10
N SER A 111 14.24 -9.51 28.44
CA SER A 111 13.57 -8.74 29.50
C SER A 111 14.20 -8.98 30.88
N GLY A 112 14.76 -10.17 31.13
CA GLY A 112 15.44 -10.51 32.38
C GLY A 112 16.78 -9.80 32.59
N ILE A 113 17.38 -9.24 31.54
CA ILE A 113 18.66 -8.52 31.63
C ILE A 113 18.39 -7.06 32.01
N THR A 114 18.82 -6.65 33.20
CA THR A 114 18.55 -5.30 33.73
C THR A 114 19.27 -4.19 32.95
N ALA A 115 20.49 -4.45 32.49
CA ALA A 115 21.33 -3.48 31.78
C ALA A 115 20.89 -3.21 30.32
N VAL A 116 19.93 -3.99 29.78
CA VAL A 116 19.63 -4.02 28.35
C VAL A 116 18.17 -3.65 28.09
N GLU A 117 17.98 -2.71 27.17
CA GLU A 117 16.70 -2.27 26.63
C GLU A 117 16.65 -2.65 25.14
N VAL A 118 15.67 -3.46 24.74
CA VAL A 118 15.47 -3.84 23.33
C VAL A 118 14.10 -3.38 22.87
N GLU A 119 14.07 -2.51 21.87
CA GLU A 119 12.84 -2.10 21.20
C GLU A 119 12.21 -3.32 20.48
N PRO A 120 10.96 -3.70 20.80
CA PRO A 120 10.28 -4.82 20.20
C PRO A 120 9.90 -4.57 18.73
N LEU A 121 9.42 -5.61 18.05
CA LEU A 121 8.85 -5.44 16.71
C LEU A 121 7.61 -4.52 16.77
N PRO A 122 7.40 -3.65 15.78
CA PRO A 122 6.23 -2.77 15.75
C PRO A 122 4.92 -3.56 15.82
N ARG A 123 3.89 -2.98 16.46
CA ARG A 123 2.54 -3.55 16.52
C ARG A 123 2.00 -3.93 15.14
N ALA A 124 2.29 -3.08 14.13
CA ALA A 124 1.96 -3.34 12.74
C ALA A 124 2.57 -4.65 12.24
N VAL A 125 3.85 -4.92 12.49
CA VAL A 125 4.53 -6.16 12.10
C VAL A 125 3.88 -7.36 12.79
N ILE A 126 3.66 -7.29 14.10
CA ILE A 126 3.08 -8.38 14.89
C ILE A 126 1.66 -8.73 14.39
N GLN A 127 0.83 -7.72 14.09
CA GLN A 127 -0.52 -7.95 13.58
C GLN A 127 -0.52 -8.59 12.20
N VAL A 128 0.35 -8.11 11.31
CA VAL A 128 0.40 -8.53 9.90
C VAL A 128 0.97 -9.92 9.74
N PHE A 129 2.03 -10.24 10.48
CA PHE A 129 2.70 -11.53 10.43
C PHE A 129 2.25 -12.47 11.55
N SER A 130 1.08 -12.22 12.17
CA SER A 130 0.55 -13.01 13.29
C SER A 130 0.52 -14.52 13.03
N ALA A 131 0.29 -14.96 11.79
CA ALA A 131 0.35 -16.36 11.41
C ALA A 131 1.76 -16.96 11.54
N SER A 132 2.80 -16.21 11.15
CA SER A 132 4.20 -16.64 11.19
C SER A 132 4.73 -16.83 12.62
N PHE A 133 4.14 -16.15 13.63
CA PHE A 133 4.53 -16.35 15.03
C PHE A 133 4.07 -17.69 15.62
N ASN A 134 3.05 -18.31 15.02
CA ASN A 134 2.44 -19.54 15.54
C ASN A 134 2.99 -20.82 14.88
N GLY A 135 4.08 -20.74 14.11
CA GLY A 135 4.68 -21.88 13.40
C GLY A 135 3.77 -22.54 12.36
N LYS A 136 2.63 -21.92 12.06
CA LYS A 136 1.94 -22.17 10.81
C LYS A 136 2.83 -21.53 9.76
N GLU A 137 3.47 -22.34 8.91
CA GLU A 137 4.13 -21.83 7.70
C GLU A 137 3.26 -20.70 7.17
N ALA A 138 3.88 -19.52 6.94
CA ALA A 138 3.22 -18.40 6.30
C ALA A 138 2.51 -18.98 5.09
N ARG A 139 1.18 -19.21 5.21
CA ARG A 139 0.43 -20.06 4.28
C ARG A 139 0.88 -19.62 2.91
N SER A 140 1.38 -20.55 2.10
CA SER A 140 1.64 -20.30 0.69
C SER A 140 0.51 -19.39 0.20
N LEU A 141 0.88 -18.17 -0.19
CA LEU A 141 -0.03 -17.09 -0.56
C LEU A 141 -0.66 -17.41 -1.91
N ALA A 142 -1.26 -18.60 -2.05
CA ALA A 142 -2.25 -18.85 -3.06
C ALA A 142 -3.42 -17.95 -2.71
N VAL A 143 -3.32 -16.70 -3.17
CA VAL A 143 -4.41 -15.74 -3.16
C VAL A 143 -5.55 -16.45 -3.86
N PRO A 144 -6.68 -16.69 -3.17
CA PRO A 144 -7.78 -17.44 -3.75
C PRO A 144 -8.21 -16.79 -5.07
N GLU A 145 -8.51 -17.62 -6.07
CA GLU A 145 -9.03 -17.12 -7.32
C GLU A 145 -10.41 -16.51 -7.09
N ALA A 146 -10.59 -15.26 -7.50
CA ALA A 146 -11.84 -14.56 -7.37
C ALA A 146 -12.83 -15.06 -8.43
N ASP A 147 -14.08 -15.29 -8.02
CA ASP A 147 -15.15 -15.58 -8.97
C ASP A 147 -15.51 -14.32 -9.76
N LEU A 148 -15.08 -14.26 -11.03
CA LEU A 148 -15.34 -13.14 -11.93
C LEU A 148 -16.56 -13.38 -12.85
N SER A 149 -17.38 -14.40 -12.59
CA SER A 149 -18.52 -14.77 -13.44
C SER A 149 -19.59 -13.67 -13.57
N SER A 150 -19.71 -12.80 -12.57
CA SER A 150 -20.66 -11.69 -12.56
C SER A 150 -20.17 -10.44 -13.32
N ILE A 151 -18.95 -10.46 -13.87
CA ILE A 151 -18.33 -9.33 -14.57
C ILE A 151 -18.43 -9.56 -16.08
N ASP A 152 -18.58 -8.48 -16.85
CA ASP A 152 -18.65 -8.53 -18.31
C ASP A 152 -17.49 -9.38 -18.91
N PRO A 153 -17.79 -10.41 -19.73
CA PRO A 153 -16.79 -11.33 -20.24
C PRO A 153 -15.66 -10.66 -21.05
N ILE A 154 -15.97 -9.57 -21.75
CA ILE A 154 -14.99 -8.80 -22.54
C ILE A 154 -13.87 -8.25 -21.65
N LEU A 155 -14.20 -7.83 -20.42
CA LEU A 155 -13.23 -7.36 -19.45
C LEU A 155 -12.40 -8.52 -18.89
N THR A 156 -13.05 -9.60 -18.44
CA THR A 156 -12.36 -10.72 -17.79
C THR A 156 -11.49 -11.51 -18.76
N SER A 157 -11.89 -11.65 -20.03
CA SER A 157 -11.11 -12.31 -21.09
C SER A 157 -9.89 -11.52 -21.53
N SER A 158 -9.91 -10.19 -21.35
CA SER A 158 -8.83 -9.30 -21.78
C SER A 158 -7.73 -9.13 -20.73
N LEU A 159 -7.94 -9.60 -19.50
CA LEU A 159 -6.93 -9.54 -18.44
C LEU A 159 -5.80 -10.54 -18.70
N MET A 160 -4.56 -10.03 -18.68
CA MET A 160 -3.35 -10.87 -18.66
C MET A 160 -3.26 -11.67 -17.35
N PRO A 161 -2.53 -12.80 -17.31
CA PRO A 161 -2.44 -13.64 -16.12
C PRO A 161 -2.00 -12.87 -14.85
N PHE A 162 -0.95 -12.05 -14.95
CA PHE A 162 -0.54 -11.20 -13.82
C PHE A 162 -1.66 -10.22 -13.41
N GLN A 163 -2.43 -9.69 -14.36
CA GLN A 163 -3.53 -8.77 -14.03
C GLN A 163 -4.64 -9.48 -13.23
N LYS A 164 -4.92 -10.76 -13.53
CA LYS A 164 -5.85 -11.60 -12.75
C LYS A 164 -5.35 -11.82 -11.32
N GLU A 165 -4.06 -12.08 -11.14
CA GLU A 165 -3.46 -12.13 -9.78
C GLU A 165 -3.66 -10.82 -9.02
N GLY A 166 -3.59 -9.68 -9.71
CA GLY A 166 -3.85 -8.37 -9.11
C GLY A 166 -5.29 -8.18 -8.66
N VAL A 167 -6.24 -8.68 -9.45
CA VAL A 167 -7.66 -8.71 -9.08
C VAL A 167 -7.88 -9.64 -7.87
N ASN A 168 -7.32 -10.85 -7.90
CA ASN A 168 -7.40 -11.80 -6.80
C ASN A 168 -6.84 -11.20 -5.51
N PHE A 169 -5.69 -10.52 -5.60
CA PHE A 169 -5.07 -9.85 -4.45
C PHE A 169 -6.01 -8.78 -3.89
N ALA A 170 -6.58 -7.93 -4.76
CA ALA A 170 -7.55 -6.92 -4.35
C ALA A 170 -8.77 -7.53 -3.65
N VAL A 171 -9.31 -8.64 -4.16
CA VAL A 171 -10.45 -9.33 -3.54
C VAL A 171 -10.07 -9.90 -2.17
N SER A 172 -8.89 -10.53 -2.05
CA SER A 172 -8.39 -11.03 -0.75
C SER A 172 -8.19 -9.92 0.30
N LYS A 173 -7.91 -8.70 -0.16
CA LYS A 173 -7.79 -7.49 0.67
C LYS A 173 -9.10 -6.67 0.73
N GLN A 174 -10.23 -7.28 0.40
CA GLN A 174 -11.56 -6.63 0.50
C GLN A 174 -11.64 -5.32 -0.30
N GLY A 175 -10.98 -5.24 -1.46
CA GLY A 175 -10.99 -4.07 -2.33
C GLY A 175 -10.31 -2.84 -1.73
N ARG A 176 -9.46 -3.00 -0.70
CA ARG A 176 -8.62 -1.95 -0.13
C ARG A 176 -7.16 -2.24 -0.42
N LEU A 177 -6.60 -1.58 -1.43
CA LEU A 177 -5.23 -1.82 -1.86
C LEU A 177 -4.59 -0.62 -2.57
N LEU A 178 -3.27 -0.70 -2.72
CA LEU A 178 -2.42 0.12 -3.56
C LEU A 178 -1.83 -0.75 -4.68
N LEU A 179 -2.35 -0.59 -5.90
CA LEU A 179 -1.77 -1.17 -7.11
C LEU A 179 -0.61 -0.28 -7.57
N ALA A 180 0.60 -0.72 -7.20
CA ALA A 180 1.86 -0.06 -7.43
C ALA A 180 2.65 -0.61 -8.63
N ASP A 181 1.99 -1.35 -9.53
CA ASP A 181 2.55 -1.88 -10.77
C ASP A 181 3.13 -0.77 -11.66
N ASP A 182 4.19 -1.11 -12.41
CA ASP A 182 4.84 -0.20 -13.36
C ASP A 182 3.87 0.46 -14.36
N MET A 183 4.28 1.62 -14.85
CA MET A 183 3.53 2.40 -15.84
C MET A 183 3.36 1.60 -17.14
N GLY A 184 2.13 1.50 -17.63
CA GLY A 184 1.81 0.76 -18.85
C GLY A 184 1.44 -0.71 -18.66
N LEU A 185 1.42 -1.23 -17.43
CA LEU A 185 0.96 -2.61 -17.14
C LEU A 185 -0.58 -2.78 -17.05
N GLY A 186 -1.35 -1.78 -17.50
CA GLY A 186 -2.82 -1.87 -17.54
C GLY A 186 -3.52 -1.76 -16.19
N LYS A 187 -3.00 -0.93 -15.27
CA LYS A 187 -3.63 -0.66 -13.95
C LYS A 187 -5.09 -0.21 -14.05
N THR A 188 -5.44 0.59 -15.05
CA THR A 188 -6.82 1.04 -15.30
C THR A 188 -7.77 -0.14 -15.55
N LEU A 189 -7.35 -1.11 -16.37
CA LEU A 189 -8.15 -2.31 -16.66
C LEU A 189 -8.38 -3.15 -15.40
N GLN A 190 -7.30 -3.39 -14.63
CA GLN A 190 -7.37 -4.07 -13.34
C GLN A 190 -8.32 -3.34 -12.37
N ALA A 191 -8.19 -2.02 -12.25
CA ALA A 191 -9.00 -1.21 -11.35
C ALA A 191 -10.50 -1.26 -11.70
N ILE A 192 -10.84 -1.20 -12.99
CA ILE A 192 -12.23 -1.34 -13.45
C ILE A 192 -12.75 -2.74 -13.12
N CYS A 193 -11.96 -3.79 -13.32
CA CYS A 193 -12.36 -5.16 -12.96
C CYS A 193 -12.60 -5.32 -11.46
N ILE A 194 -11.69 -4.80 -10.62
CA ILE A 194 -11.85 -4.83 -9.16
C ILE A 194 -13.11 -4.04 -8.75
N ALA A 195 -13.35 -2.87 -9.33
CA ALA A 195 -14.54 -2.09 -9.02
C ALA A 195 -15.83 -2.79 -9.48
N ALA A 196 -15.80 -3.45 -10.64
CA ALA A 196 -16.92 -4.24 -11.17
C ALA A 196 -17.21 -5.49 -10.32
N TYR A 197 -16.21 -6.10 -9.70
CA TYR A 197 -16.41 -7.18 -8.73
C TYR A 197 -17.30 -6.73 -7.55
N TYR A 198 -17.18 -5.46 -7.12
CA TYR A 198 -18.00 -4.86 -6.06
C TYR A 198 -19.18 -4.04 -6.61
N ARG A 199 -19.76 -4.42 -7.76
CA ARG A 199 -20.84 -3.65 -8.42
C ARG A 199 -22.08 -3.43 -7.56
N ASN A 200 -22.38 -4.37 -6.68
CA ASN A 200 -23.47 -4.27 -5.70
C ASN A 200 -23.27 -3.15 -4.66
N GLU A 201 -22.07 -2.59 -4.53
CA GLU A 201 -21.77 -1.53 -3.56
C GLU A 201 -21.71 -0.14 -4.19
N TRP A 202 -21.89 0.01 -5.50
CA TRP A 202 -21.81 1.32 -6.18
C TRP A 202 -22.85 2.31 -5.61
N PRO A 203 -22.55 3.62 -5.57
CA PRO A 203 -21.78 4.38 -6.57
C PRO A 203 -20.26 4.40 -6.40
N ILE A 204 -19.55 4.53 -7.54
CA ILE A 204 -18.09 4.72 -7.61
C ILE A 204 -17.73 6.20 -7.75
N LEU A 205 -16.65 6.60 -7.07
CA LEU A 205 -15.92 7.83 -7.35
C LEU A 205 -14.51 7.53 -7.86
N VAL A 206 -14.20 8.00 -9.06
CA VAL A 206 -12.86 7.99 -9.64
C VAL A 206 -12.27 9.38 -9.56
N VAL A 207 -11.13 9.51 -8.90
CA VAL A 207 -10.36 10.75 -8.85
C VAL A 207 -9.09 10.56 -9.66
N ALA A 208 -8.93 11.33 -10.73
CA ALA A 208 -7.80 11.19 -11.65
C ALA A 208 -7.23 12.55 -12.06
N PRO A 209 -6.01 12.61 -12.65
CA PRO A 209 -5.51 13.84 -13.26
C PRO A 209 -6.50 14.40 -14.30
N SER A 210 -6.57 15.72 -14.42
CA SER A 210 -7.57 16.39 -15.27
C SER A 210 -7.55 15.93 -16.73
N SER A 211 -6.38 15.54 -17.25
CA SER A 211 -6.12 15.10 -18.62
C SER A 211 -6.69 13.72 -18.96
N VAL A 212 -6.89 12.84 -17.97
CA VAL A 212 -7.29 11.43 -18.21
C VAL A 212 -8.73 11.12 -17.79
N ARG A 213 -9.50 12.11 -17.31
CA ARG A 213 -10.90 11.90 -16.89
C ARG A 213 -11.79 11.34 -18.00
N PHE A 214 -11.66 11.88 -19.22
CA PHE A 214 -12.42 11.39 -20.37
C PHE A 214 -11.94 10.00 -20.82
N THR A 215 -10.64 9.74 -20.72
CA THR A 215 -10.06 8.41 -20.97
C THR A 215 -10.62 7.36 -20.00
N TRP A 216 -10.81 7.73 -18.72
CA TRP A 216 -11.49 6.86 -17.75
C TRP A 216 -12.95 6.59 -18.16
N ALA A 217 -13.69 7.61 -18.58
CA ALA A 217 -15.08 7.43 -19.03
C ALA A 217 -15.16 6.50 -20.26
N GLU A 218 -14.27 6.66 -21.23
CA GLU A 218 -14.15 5.78 -22.39
C GLU A 218 -13.77 4.35 -21.98
N ALA A 219 -12.85 4.19 -21.02
CA ALA A 219 -12.47 2.88 -20.51
C ALA A 219 -13.67 2.16 -19.85
N PHE A 220 -14.47 2.86 -19.05
CA PHE A 220 -15.71 2.28 -18.49
C PHE A 220 -16.68 1.84 -19.60
N ARG A 221 -16.92 2.67 -20.61
CA ARG A 221 -17.80 2.33 -21.75
C ARG A 221 -17.31 1.12 -22.54
N ARG A 222 -15.99 1.06 -22.77
CA ARG A 222 -15.36 -0.02 -23.54
C ARG A 222 -15.40 -1.35 -22.79
N TRP A 223 -15.09 -1.32 -21.50
CA TRP A 223 -14.83 -2.54 -20.73
C TRP A 223 -16.04 -3.03 -19.93
N LEU A 224 -17.02 -2.16 -19.65
CA LEU A 224 -18.26 -2.53 -18.97
C LEU A 224 -19.48 -2.16 -19.82
N PRO A 225 -19.74 -2.87 -20.94
CA PRO A 225 -20.90 -2.61 -21.80
C PRO A 225 -22.25 -2.82 -21.07
N SER A 226 -22.28 -3.54 -19.95
CA SER A 226 -23.45 -3.63 -19.06
C SER A 226 -23.79 -2.31 -18.35
N LEU A 227 -22.91 -1.31 -18.39
CA LEU A 227 -23.14 0.01 -17.81
C LEU A 227 -23.74 0.95 -18.86
N SER A 228 -24.88 1.56 -18.56
CA SER A 228 -25.44 2.59 -19.43
C SER A 228 -24.47 3.78 -19.54
N PRO A 229 -24.21 4.30 -20.76
CA PRO A 229 -23.37 5.49 -20.95
C PRO A 229 -23.82 6.70 -20.12
N ASP A 230 -25.11 6.84 -19.86
CA ASP A 230 -25.71 7.92 -19.07
C ASP A 230 -25.43 7.78 -17.57
N SER A 231 -25.04 6.58 -17.11
CA SER A 231 -24.64 6.33 -15.72
C SER A 231 -23.23 6.81 -15.40
N ILE A 232 -22.47 7.26 -16.41
CA ILE A 232 -21.09 7.76 -16.26
C ILE A 232 -21.12 9.29 -16.28
N ASN A 233 -20.89 9.88 -15.11
CA ASN A 233 -20.81 11.32 -14.92
C ASN A 233 -19.35 11.79 -14.87
N VAL A 234 -18.95 12.65 -15.81
CA VAL A 234 -17.63 13.31 -15.79
C VAL A 234 -17.81 14.73 -15.27
N VAL A 235 -17.36 14.97 -14.04
CA VAL A 235 -17.49 16.27 -13.37
C VAL A 235 -16.53 17.26 -14.00
N VAL A 236 -17.06 18.35 -14.58
CA VAL A 236 -16.27 19.40 -15.24
C VAL A 236 -16.21 20.66 -14.38
N LYS A 237 -17.28 20.97 -13.66
CA LYS A 237 -17.38 22.13 -12.75
C LYS A 237 -17.63 21.64 -11.33
N ALA A 238 -17.18 22.43 -10.36
CA ALA A 238 -17.41 22.13 -8.94
C ALA A 238 -18.90 22.21 -8.52
N SER A 239 -19.73 22.85 -9.34
CA SER A 239 -21.18 22.95 -9.16
C SER A 239 -21.97 21.74 -9.69
N ASP A 240 -21.33 20.84 -10.45
CA ASP A 240 -22.03 19.72 -11.07
C ASP A 240 -22.50 18.73 -9.98
N ASP A 241 -23.70 18.18 -10.14
CA ASP A 241 -24.25 17.20 -9.20
C ASP A 241 -23.56 15.84 -9.40
N MET A 242 -23.11 15.25 -8.30
CA MET A 242 -22.46 13.94 -8.27
C MET A 242 -23.43 12.81 -7.87
N ARG A 243 -24.71 13.11 -7.65
CA ARG A 243 -25.73 12.13 -7.25
C ARG A 243 -26.33 11.37 -8.43
N CYS A 244 -26.20 11.90 -9.64
CA CYS A 244 -26.89 11.38 -10.82
C CYS A 244 -26.20 10.17 -11.48
N GLY A 245 -24.90 9.96 -11.22
CA GLY A 245 -24.12 8.89 -11.85
C GLY A 245 -23.86 7.69 -10.93
N LEU A 246 -23.89 6.48 -11.48
CA LEU A 246 -23.33 5.29 -10.81
C LEU A 246 -21.79 5.33 -10.79
N VAL A 247 -21.18 5.96 -11.79
CA VAL A 247 -19.74 6.21 -11.87
C VAL A 247 -19.53 7.72 -11.99
N ASN A 248 -18.83 8.31 -11.03
CA ASN A 248 -18.49 9.73 -11.02
C ASN A 248 -16.98 9.89 -11.19
N ILE A 249 -16.56 10.71 -12.15
CA ILE A 249 -15.15 10.93 -12.48
C ILE A 249 -14.82 12.41 -12.26
N ILE A 250 -13.90 12.70 -11.35
CA ILE A 250 -13.51 14.06 -10.97
C ILE A 250 -11.99 14.23 -10.95
N SER A 251 -11.50 15.46 -11.07
CA SER A 251 -10.08 15.75 -10.88
C SER A 251 -9.74 16.06 -9.42
N TYR A 252 -8.49 15.84 -9.02
CA TYR A 252 -8.00 16.19 -7.69
C TYR A 252 -8.24 17.67 -7.33
N ASP A 253 -8.01 18.57 -8.28
CA ASP A 253 -8.17 20.00 -8.05
C ASP A 253 -9.66 20.38 -7.88
N LEU A 254 -10.56 19.81 -8.68
CA LEU A 254 -12.00 20.03 -8.53
C LEU A 254 -12.52 19.45 -7.21
N LEU A 255 -12.06 18.26 -6.81
CA LEU A 255 -12.41 17.66 -5.52
C LEU A 255 -12.05 18.59 -4.36
N SER A 256 -10.88 19.23 -4.41
CA SER A 256 -10.45 20.17 -3.36
C SER A 256 -11.24 21.47 -3.29
N ARG A 257 -11.94 21.84 -4.38
CA ARG A 257 -12.75 23.07 -4.47
C ARG A 257 -14.22 22.83 -4.13
N MET A 258 -14.67 21.57 -4.15
CA MET A 258 -16.04 21.24 -3.79
C MET A 258 -16.33 21.51 -2.32
N SER A 259 -17.55 21.97 -2.05
CA SER A 259 -17.97 22.24 -0.68
C SER A 259 -18.04 20.94 0.13
N GLN A 260 -17.69 21.02 1.42
CA GLN A 260 -17.71 19.86 2.32
C GLN A 260 -19.12 19.26 2.47
N LYS A 261 -20.17 20.08 2.30
CA LYS A 261 -21.57 19.64 2.26
C LYS A 261 -21.90 18.79 1.02
N GLN A 262 -21.37 19.14 -0.15
CA GLN A 262 -21.53 18.33 -1.37
C GLN A 262 -20.76 17.01 -1.27
N GLN A 263 -19.57 17.04 -0.67
CA GLN A 263 -18.78 15.82 -0.43
C GLN A 263 -19.46 14.87 0.57
N ALA A 264 -20.03 15.39 1.65
CA ALA A 264 -20.73 14.60 2.66
C ALA A 264 -22.12 14.11 2.21
N GLY A 265 -22.74 14.80 1.25
CA GLY A 265 -24.08 14.50 0.75
C GLY A 265 -24.15 13.36 -0.26
N THR A 266 -23.01 12.76 -0.65
CA THR A 266 -22.93 11.62 -1.58
C THR A 266 -21.97 10.59 -1.00
N LEU A 267 -22.50 9.47 -0.50
CA LEU A 267 -21.71 8.39 0.06
C LEU A 267 -21.24 7.45 -1.05
N PHE A 268 -19.99 7.63 -1.49
CA PHE A 268 -19.33 6.69 -2.38
C PHE A 268 -18.73 5.53 -1.59
N ASN A 269 -19.16 4.30 -1.88
CA ASN A 269 -18.62 3.13 -1.21
C ASN A 269 -17.33 2.63 -1.87
N VAL A 270 -17.16 2.91 -3.17
CA VAL A 270 -16.00 2.45 -3.95
C VAL A 270 -15.25 3.65 -4.49
N LEU A 271 -13.99 3.81 -4.09
CA LEU A 271 -13.13 4.90 -4.54
C LEU A 271 -11.94 4.37 -5.33
N ILE A 272 -11.67 4.99 -6.47
CA ILE A 272 -10.47 4.79 -7.28
C ILE A 272 -9.68 6.10 -7.30
N MET A 273 -8.43 6.07 -6.85
CA MET A 273 -7.54 7.23 -6.92
C MET A 273 -6.41 6.93 -7.91
N ASP A 274 -6.52 7.48 -9.11
CA ASP A 274 -5.49 7.36 -10.14
C ASP A 274 -4.35 8.34 -9.87
N GLU A 275 -3.11 7.91 -10.11
CA GLU A 275 -1.90 8.62 -9.70
C GLU A 275 -1.93 9.06 -8.21
N SER A 276 -2.18 8.13 -7.30
CA SER A 276 -2.34 8.39 -5.86
C SER A 276 -1.17 9.10 -5.19
N HIS A 277 0.00 9.19 -5.85
CA HIS A 277 1.12 10.02 -5.40
C HIS A 277 0.77 11.52 -5.28
N PHE A 278 -0.30 12.00 -5.92
CA PHE A 278 -0.86 13.34 -5.67
C PHE A 278 -1.33 13.55 -4.21
N LEU A 279 -1.55 12.47 -3.46
CA LEU A 279 -1.96 12.50 -2.05
C LEU A 279 -0.80 12.47 -1.06
N LYS A 280 0.46 12.51 -1.51
CA LYS A 280 1.66 12.28 -0.68
C LYS A 280 1.83 13.21 0.52
N ASN A 281 1.20 14.39 0.52
CA ASN A 281 1.35 15.39 1.59
C ASN A 281 -0.01 15.73 2.22
N MET A 282 -0.15 15.38 3.50
CA MET A 282 -1.36 15.64 4.33
C MET A 282 -1.74 17.11 4.43
N LYS A 283 -0.79 18.03 4.26
CA LYS A 283 -1.06 19.47 4.40
C LYS A 283 -1.77 20.06 3.18
N THR A 284 -1.69 19.38 2.03
CA THR A 284 -2.26 19.86 0.76
C THR A 284 -3.79 19.82 0.75
N ALA A 285 -4.42 20.75 0.03
CA ALA A 285 -5.87 20.81 -0.10
C ALA A 285 -6.46 19.53 -0.71
N ARG A 286 -5.77 18.95 -1.70
CA ARG A 286 -6.14 17.68 -2.34
C ARG A 286 -6.22 16.53 -1.33
N CYS A 287 -5.19 16.36 -0.50
CA CYS A 287 -5.17 15.30 0.51
C CYS A 287 -6.21 15.53 1.59
N LYS A 288 -6.38 16.78 2.07
CA LYS A 288 -7.40 17.14 3.07
C LYS A 288 -8.83 16.86 2.59
N ALA A 289 -9.11 17.05 1.30
CA ALA A 289 -10.41 16.74 0.72
C ALA A 289 -10.62 15.23 0.49
N ALA A 290 -9.60 14.52 0.00
CA ALA A 290 -9.73 13.10 -0.35
C ALA A 290 -9.70 12.16 0.87
N LEU A 291 -8.88 12.44 1.87
CA LEU A 291 -8.62 11.50 2.98
C LEU A 291 -9.88 11.16 3.81
N PRO A 292 -10.80 12.09 4.14
CA PRO A 292 -12.05 11.75 4.80
C PRO A 292 -12.92 10.78 3.98
N LEU A 293 -13.01 11.00 2.66
CA LEU A 293 -13.76 10.13 1.76
C LEU A 293 -13.16 8.72 1.70
N LEU A 294 -11.83 8.63 1.59
CA LEU A 294 -11.11 7.34 1.55
C LEU A 294 -11.27 6.54 2.86
N LYS A 295 -11.34 7.22 4.00
CA LYS A 295 -11.59 6.58 5.30
C LYS A 295 -13.03 6.09 5.46
N ALA A 296 -14.00 6.81 4.89
CA ALA A 296 -15.42 6.46 4.98
C ALA A 296 -15.84 5.39 3.96
N ALA A 297 -15.18 5.32 2.81
CA ALA A 297 -15.46 4.35 1.77
C ALA A 297 -15.27 2.91 2.24
N LYS A 298 -16.04 1.97 1.68
CA LYS A 298 -15.87 0.53 1.92
C LYS A 298 -14.65 -0.01 1.17
N ARG A 299 -14.53 0.33 -0.12
CA ARG A 299 -13.48 -0.10 -1.04
C ARG A 299 -12.62 1.09 -1.46
N VAL A 300 -11.30 0.91 -1.46
CA VAL A 300 -10.32 1.94 -1.80
C VAL A 300 -9.23 1.33 -2.69
N ILE A 301 -9.19 1.76 -3.94
CA ILE A 301 -8.26 1.29 -4.94
C ILE A 301 -7.34 2.46 -5.30
N LEU A 302 -6.12 2.46 -4.77
CA LEU A 302 -5.11 3.45 -5.12
C LEU A 302 -4.25 2.92 -6.27
N LEU A 303 -4.01 3.75 -7.29
CA LEU A 303 -3.18 3.39 -8.45
C LEU A 303 -2.00 4.36 -8.52
N SER A 304 -0.77 3.85 -8.61
CA SER A 304 0.40 4.70 -8.89
C SER A 304 1.55 3.86 -9.43
N GLY A 305 2.21 4.28 -10.51
CA GLY A 305 3.48 3.63 -10.92
C GLY A 305 4.64 3.92 -9.96
N THR A 306 4.56 5.07 -9.29
CA THR A 306 5.59 5.63 -8.42
C THR A 306 4.96 6.05 -7.09
N PRO A 307 4.55 5.09 -6.23
CA PRO A 307 3.82 5.40 -5.00
C PRO A 307 4.66 6.24 -4.02
N ALA A 308 5.98 6.04 -3.98
CA ALA A 308 6.93 6.94 -3.35
C ALA A 308 7.91 7.43 -4.43
N MET A 309 8.18 8.72 -4.48
CA MET A 309 9.17 9.28 -5.41
C MET A 309 10.54 9.36 -4.77
N SER A 310 10.60 9.68 -3.47
CA SER A 310 11.87 9.96 -2.80
C SER A 310 11.97 9.43 -1.38
N ARG A 311 10.88 9.53 -0.60
CA ARG A 311 10.95 9.35 0.86
C ARG A 311 9.82 8.45 1.36
N PRO A 312 10.06 7.65 2.41
CA PRO A 312 9.02 6.81 3.01
C PRO A 312 7.85 7.62 3.58
N SER A 313 8.08 8.87 4.01
CA SER A 313 7.03 9.78 4.49
C SER A 313 5.94 10.07 3.44
N GLU A 314 6.25 9.96 2.15
CA GLU A 314 5.28 10.13 1.04
C GLU A 314 4.26 8.98 0.96
N LEU A 315 4.55 7.82 1.55
CA LEU A 315 3.65 6.66 1.56
C LEU A 315 2.62 6.74 2.68
N TYR A 316 2.89 7.50 3.75
CA TYR A 316 2.05 7.49 4.95
C TYR A 316 0.57 7.78 4.65
N THR A 317 0.29 8.75 3.79
CA THR A 317 -1.09 9.12 3.42
C THR A 317 -1.81 8.02 2.66
N GLN A 318 -1.10 7.32 1.78
CA GLN A 318 -1.63 6.21 1.00
C GLN A 318 -1.90 5.00 1.90
N ILE A 319 -0.98 4.71 2.83
CA ILE A 319 -1.16 3.66 3.84
C ILE A 319 -2.37 3.98 4.72
N LEU A 320 -2.46 5.21 5.21
CA LEU A 320 -3.57 5.67 6.05
C LEU A 320 -4.91 5.62 5.33
N ALA A 321 -4.94 5.87 4.01
CA ALA A 321 -6.14 5.75 3.20
C ALA A 321 -6.59 4.29 3.04
N VAL A 322 -5.66 3.36 2.80
CA VAL A 322 -5.99 1.95 2.56
C VAL A 322 -6.26 1.21 3.87
N LYS A 323 -5.39 1.35 4.88
CA LYS A 323 -5.48 0.62 6.16
C LYS A 323 -5.20 1.57 7.34
N PRO A 324 -6.22 2.35 7.79
CA PRO A 324 -6.03 3.36 8.83
C PRO A 324 -5.51 2.82 10.18
N SER A 325 -5.77 1.54 10.47
CA SER A 325 -5.35 0.89 11.72
C SER A 325 -3.88 0.47 11.74
N LEU A 326 -3.18 0.44 10.60
CA LEU A 326 -1.80 -0.05 10.52
C LEU A 326 -0.82 0.93 11.19
N PHE A 327 -0.95 2.22 10.86
CA PHE A 327 -0.21 3.30 11.49
C PHE A 327 -1.15 4.47 11.79
N PRO A 328 -1.82 4.46 12.96
CA PRO A 328 -2.79 5.49 13.31
C PRO A 328 -2.17 6.89 13.47
N ARG A 329 -0.90 6.94 13.87
CA ARG A 329 -0.16 8.18 14.16
C ARG A 329 1.05 8.32 13.25
N LEU A 330 1.18 9.51 12.65
CA LEU A 330 2.32 9.85 11.79
C LEU A 330 3.65 9.75 12.54
N HIS A 331 3.66 10.15 13.82
CA HIS A 331 4.88 10.14 14.61
C HIS A 331 5.46 8.73 14.79
N GLU A 332 4.62 7.71 15.02
CA GLU A 332 5.06 6.32 15.16
C GLU A 332 5.65 5.79 13.86
N PHE A 333 5.01 6.07 12.73
CA PHE A 333 5.54 5.74 11.40
C PHE A 333 6.85 6.49 11.11
N GLY A 334 6.90 7.77 11.47
CA GLY A 334 8.03 8.64 11.23
C GLY A 334 9.29 8.24 11.98
N VAL A 335 9.17 7.93 13.28
CA VAL A 335 10.29 7.45 14.09
C VAL A 335 10.82 6.12 13.56
N ARG A 336 9.93 5.20 13.18
CA ARG A 336 10.33 3.85 12.75
C ARG A 336 10.93 3.77 11.34
N TYR A 337 10.41 4.58 10.40
CA TYR A 337 10.74 4.44 8.97
C TYR A 337 11.26 5.71 8.30
N CYS A 338 11.09 6.88 8.89
CA CYS A 338 11.54 8.16 8.33
C CYS A 338 12.74 8.75 9.08
N ASP A 339 13.37 7.97 9.96
CA ASP A 339 14.48 8.39 10.82
C ASP A 339 14.18 9.72 11.52
N ALA A 340 12.98 9.83 12.10
CA ALA A 340 12.51 11.11 12.61
C ALA A 340 13.36 11.60 13.79
N HIS A 341 13.84 12.85 13.68
CA HIS A 341 14.62 13.51 14.72
C HIS A 341 14.08 14.90 15.02
N GLN A 342 14.34 15.38 16.22
CA GLN A 342 13.89 16.71 16.67
C GLN A 342 14.97 17.75 16.35
N ASN A 343 14.56 18.80 15.64
CA ASN A 343 15.36 19.98 15.33
C ASN A 343 14.77 21.20 16.04
N ASP A 344 15.46 22.35 15.96
CA ASP A 344 15.03 23.62 16.57
C ASP A 344 13.64 24.09 16.11
N TRP A 345 13.23 23.71 14.88
CA TRP A 345 11.94 24.07 14.28
C TRP A 345 10.86 22.97 14.41
N GLY A 346 11.13 21.89 15.16
CA GLY A 346 10.23 20.76 15.37
C GLY A 346 10.76 19.45 14.81
N TRP A 347 9.86 18.48 14.60
CA TRP A 347 10.21 17.15 14.11
C TRP A 347 10.47 17.15 12.60
N ASP A 348 11.63 16.64 12.20
CA ASP A 348 11.94 16.33 10.80
C ASP A 348 11.62 14.86 10.50
N TYR A 349 10.99 14.62 9.35
CA TYR A 349 10.58 13.31 8.84
C TYR A 349 11.15 13.07 7.43
N SER A 350 12.26 13.73 7.11
CA SER A 350 12.89 13.73 5.79
C SER A 350 13.80 12.51 5.54
N GLY A 351 14.21 11.81 6.59
CA GLY A 351 15.11 10.66 6.53
C GLY A 351 14.44 9.35 6.10
N SER A 352 15.19 8.26 6.25
CA SER A 352 14.75 6.91 5.88
C SER A 352 15.44 5.86 6.74
N SER A 353 14.66 4.96 7.31
CA SER A 353 15.14 3.84 8.13
C SER A 353 14.27 2.59 7.89
N ASN A 354 14.84 1.40 8.14
CA ASN A 354 14.12 0.11 8.10
C ASN A 354 13.30 -0.15 6.82
N LEU A 355 13.82 0.25 5.65
CA LEU A 355 13.09 0.17 4.38
C LEU A 355 12.74 -1.26 3.95
N GLY A 356 13.57 -2.25 4.29
CA GLY A 356 13.29 -3.66 4.04
C GLY A 356 12.06 -4.15 4.81
N GLU A 357 11.98 -3.83 6.11
CA GLU A 357 10.80 -4.12 6.95
C GLU A 357 9.55 -3.43 6.39
N LEU A 358 9.65 -2.14 6.02
CA LEU A 358 8.53 -1.40 5.46
C LEU A 358 8.04 -2.06 4.16
N LYS A 359 8.96 -2.43 3.25
CA LYS A 359 8.61 -3.10 2.00
C LYS A 359 7.83 -4.40 2.27
N LEU A 360 8.34 -5.27 3.14
CA LEU A 360 7.70 -6.53 3.50
C LEU A 360 6.30 -6.31 4.09
N LEU A 361 6.17 -5.32 4.98
CA LEU A 361 4.89 -4.99 5.61
C LEU A 361 3.86 -4.50 4.58
N LEU A 362 4.27 -3.66 3.63
CA LEU A 362 3.39 -3.11 2.60
C LEU A 362 2.95 -4.21 1.62
N GLU A 363 3.87 -5.04 1.14
CA GLU A 363 3.58 -6.15 0.22
C GLU A 363 2.62 -7.17 0.84
N GLU A 364 2.79 -7.48 2.13
CA GLU A 364 1.92 -8.44 2.80
C GLU A 364 0.50 -7.90 3.02
N CYS A 365 0.36 -6.59 3.26
CA CYS A 365 -0.91 -6.01 3.69
C CYS A 365 -1.76 -5.39 2.61
N LEU A 366 -1.15 -4.54 1.77
CA LEU A 366 -1.91 -3.52 1.05
C LEU A 366 -1.37 -3.19 -0.33
N MET A 367 -0.09 -3.47 -0.62
CA MET A 367 0.57 -3.04 -1.85
C MET A 367 0.89 -4.23 -2.74
N LEU A 368 0.53 -4.13 -4.02
CA LEU A 368 1.01 -5.04 -5.05
C LEU A 368 1.87 -4.26 -6.03
N ARG A 369 3.13 -4.69 -6.21
CA ARG A 369 4.09 -4.02 -7.09
C ARG A 369 4.81 -5.03 -7.97
N ARG A 370 4.69 -4.89 -9.28
CA ARG A 370 5.46 -5.63 -10.28
C ARG A 370 6.13 -4.69 -11.26
N LEU A 371 7.36 -5.01 -11.61
CA LEU A 371 8.13 -4.32 -12.63
C LEU A 371 7.85 -4.93 -14.00
N LYS A 372 8.13 -4.17 -15.07
CA LYS A 372 8.06 -4.73 -16.43
C LYS A 372 8.94 -5.96 -16.61
N SER A 373 10.12 -5.97 -15.97
CA SER A 373 11.06 -7.11 -15.97
C SER A 373 10.42 -8.40 -15.48
N ASP A 374 9.53 -8.29 -14.48
CA ASP A 374 8.94 -9.43 -13.78
C ASP A 374 7.87 -10.11 -14.64
N VAL A 375 7.30 -9.39 -15.61
CA VAL A 375 6.19 -9.83 -16.46
C VAL A 375 6.52 -9.81 -17.94
N LEU A 376 7.81 -9.68 -18.32
CA LEU A 376 8.23 -9.57 -19.73
C LEU A 376 7.68 -10.70 -20.61
N SER A 377 7.60 -11.92 -20.09
CA SER A 377 7.08 -13.09 -20.82
C SER A 377 5.59 -12.98 -21.17
N GLN A 378 4.86 -12.09 -20.50
CA GLN A 378 3.43 -11.85 -20.70
C GLN A 378 3.16 -10.56 -21.49
N LEU A 379 4.19 -9.77 -21.79
CA LEU A 379 4.07 -8.51 -22.52
C LEU A 379 4.43 -8.69 -24.01
N PRO A 380 3.81 -7.92 -24.91
CA PRO A 380 4.27 -7.88 -26.30
C PRO A 380 5.70 -7.34 -26.39
N ALA A 381 6.46 -7.82 -27.36
CA ALA A 381 7.85 -7.40 -27.56
C ALA A 381 7.95 -5.88 -27.76
N LYS A 382 8.92 -5.25 -27.07
CA LYS A 382 9.17 -3.81 -27.21
C LYS A 382 9.70 -3.53 -28.62
N GLN A 383 8.90 -2.86 -29.42
CA GLN A 383 9.32 -2.37 -30.73
C GLN A 383 10.00 -1.01 -30.58
N ARG A 384 11.24 -0.90 -31.06
CA ARG A 384 11.96 0.37 -31.22
C ARG A 384 12.04 0.67 -32.71
N LYS A 385 11.57 1.84 -33.12
CA LYS A 385 11.67 2.30 -34.50
C LYS A 385 12.49 3.59 -34.52
N VAL A 386 13.66 3.54 -35.14
CA VAL A 386 14.44 4.74 -35.44
C VAL A 386 13.82 5.37 -36.68
N VAL A 387 13.36 6.62 -36.57
CA VAL A 387 12.83 7.39 -37.69
C VAL A 387 13.91 8.39 -38.12
N THR A 388 14.69 8.01 -39.12
CA THR A 388 15.68 8.90 -39.72
C THR A 388 14.95 9.96 -40.53
N MET A 389 15.00 11.21 -40.07
CA MET A 389 14.46 12.34 -40.82
C MET A 389 15.51 12.83 -41.83
N THR A 390 15.15 12.89 -43.11
CA THR A 390 15.97 13.57 -44.12
C THR A 390 15.79 15.09 -43.96
N LEU A 391 16.91 15.83 -44.03
CA LEU A 391 16.92 17.28 -43.83
C LEU A 391 16.55 18.07 -45.11
N ASP A 392 15.92 17.39 -46.07
CA ASP A 392 15.59 17.97 -47.38
C ASP A 392 14.43 18.95 -47.22
N GLY A 393 14.68 20.23 -47.51
CA GLY A 393 13.71 21.33 -47.36
C GLY A 393 13.81 22.12 -46.05
N ILE A 394 14.76 21.80 -45.17
CA ILE A 394 14.99 22.56 -43.92
C ILE A 394 15.94 23.74 -44.18
N SER A 395 15.62 24.92 -43.63
CA SER A 395 16.45 26.13 -43.78
C SER A 395 17.89 25.89 -43.32
N SER A 396 18.88 26.51 -43.99
CA SER A 396 20.31 26.35 -43.65
C SER A 396 20.60 26.67 -42.18
N ARG A 397 19.91 27.67 -41.62
CA ARG A 397 20.02 28.08 -40.22
C ARG A 397 19.58 26.98 -39.25
N THR A 398 18.47 26.30 -39.56
CA THR A 398 17.96 25.18 -38.76
C THR A 398 18.85 23.95 -38.89
N LYS A 399 19.42 23.69 -40.08
CA LYS A 399 20.39 22.61 -40.30
C LYS A 399 21.66 22.79 -39.46
N THR A 400 22.20 24.01 -39.41
CA THR A 400 23.37 24.33 -38.58
C THR A 400 23.06 24.20 -37.09
N ALA A 401 21.89 24.66 -36.64
CA ALA A 401 21.46 24.52 -35.24
C ALA A 401 21.27 23.05 -34.82
N LEU A 402 20.64 22.23 -35.66
CA LEU A 402 20.50 20.79 -35.42
C LEU A 402 21.85 20.07 -35.38
N THR A 403 22.78 20.45 -36.27
CA THR A 403 24.14 19.88 -36.30
C THR A 403 24.93 20.27 -35.05
N ALA A 404 24.76 21.49 -34.54
CA ALA A 404 25.39 21.94 -33.30
C ALA A 404 24.81 21.18 -32.09
N ALA A 405 23.48 21.03 -32.00
CA ALA A 405 22.82 20.26 -30.94
C ALA A 405 23.22 18.77 -30.97
N ALA A 406 23.32 18.17 -32.15
CA ALA A 406 23.78 16.78 -32.31
C ALA A 406 25.23 16.59 -31.82
N LYS A 407 26.13 17.54 -32.11
CA LYS A 407 27.51 17.54 -31.60
C LYS A 407 27.59 17.71 -30.09
N GLU A 408 26.68 18.46 -29.51
CA GLU A 408 26.63 18.68 -28.06
C GLU A 408 26.11 17.45 -27.30
N LEU A 409 25.11 16.76 -27.86
CA LEU A 409 24.58 15.49 -27.33
C LEU A 409 25.64 14.37 -27.36
N THR A 410 26.45 14.30 -28.41
CA THR A 410 27.54 13.29 -28.53
C THR A 410 28.72 13.57 -27.60
N ARG A 411 28.92 14.82 -27.17
CA ARG A 411 30.01 15.18 -26.24
C ARG A 411 29.85 14.56 -24.84
N CYS A 412 28.64 14.15 -24.47
CA CYS A 412 28.33 13.62 -23.13
C CYS A 412 28.46 12.09 -23.01
N HIS A 413 28.77 11.36 -24.08
CA HIS A 413 28.83 9.89 -24.06
C HIS A 413 30.25 9.43 -24.45
N GLN A 414 30.92 8.75 -23.52
CA GLN A 414 32.36 8.43 -23.64
C GLN A 414 32.61 7.08 -24.34
N SER A 415 31.56 6.37 -24.75
CA SER A 415 31.63 5.05 -25.38
C SER A 415 30.91 5.02 -26.74
N LYS A 416 31.54 4.39 -27.74
CA LYS A 416 30.96 4.16 -29.08
C LYS A 416 29.64 3.37 -29.05
N THR A 417 29.38 2.64 -27.96
CA THR A 417 28.14 1.88 -27.76
C THR A 417 27.00 2.78 -27.30
N GLU A 418 27.29 3.78 -26.48
CA GLU A 418 26.33 4.80 -26.01
C GLU A 418 25.98 5.79 -27.14
N GLU A 419 26.95 6.12 -28.00
CA GLU A 419 26.73 6.92 -29.21
C GLU A 419 25.73 6.26 -30.18
N LYS A 420 25.75 4.93 -30.29
CA LYS A 420 24.82 4.17 -31.15
C LYS A 420 23.43 3.98 -30.55
N GLU A 421 23.28 4.12 -29.24
CA GLU A 421 21.97 4.07 -28.57
C GLU A 421 21.30 5.46 -28.47
N ALA A 422 22.08 6.54 -28.56
CA ALA A 422 21.60 7.92 -28.55
C ALA A 422 21.18 8.46 -29.94
N LEU A 423 21.70 7.87 -31.02
CA LEU A 423 21.27 8.08 -32.42
C LEU A 423 20.17 7.09 -32.81
#